data_AF-A0A7Y2GZC1-F1
#
_entry.id   AF-A0A7Y2GZC1-F1
#
_cell.length_a   1.000
_cell.length_b   1.000
_cell.length_c   1.000
_cell.angle_alpha   90.00
_cell.angle_beta   90.00
_cell.angle_gamma   90.00
#
_symmetry.space_group_name_H-M   'P 1'
#
loop_
_entity.id
_entity.type
_entity.pdbx_description
1 polymer ?
#
loop_
_entity_poly.entity_id
_entity_poly.type
_entity_poly.pdbx_seq_one_letter_code
_entity_poly.pdbx_strand_id
1 'polypeptide(L)'
;MRVRAECGRVGSRKHTSHGTRRSRRGRFYLVHSPRPIPSKHLSTVSSHTATRPSPADIHASEATQREKIPVLIFDEPARMSHQVARRVANLIEEHNAAGEQIVLGLPTGSTPIGAYQHLVRMHREDGLDFSNVVTFNLDEYYPMQPDSLQSYHRFMHENFFDHVNIPKENIHIPKGDIPAEEVESYCMEYEHAIRKAGGIDLILLGIGRSGHIGFNEPGSSVDTRTRAIILDEITRKDAASDFFGDENVPREAITMGVGTILDAKEIILMATGEHKAPIVRRAVEEEPSREVTASFLQHHRDATIYVDDAAAQELTRIKTPWVVRNVEWTDALATRAVIWLSERVGKSIMTLESTDFHRHNLHSLAYHASNTDDLCRRVFESLRRKIRYQEDLMEREKVVVFSPHPDDDVISMGGMLDKLVKNGNDMTVAYMTNGSVAVFDADVRRYIRFMEMADELFELSGDAAEKLENDLRDLRQAMEAKKPGTVDSQVVQRVKAYIRYAEAIAGIEVMGLGQENARFLDLPFYKTGKVRKDPIGPEDVRIVRELLEQNRPDHIFVAGDLSDPHGTHRMCYFAIQQALAEYNEGRDGNERPTVWLYR
;
A
#
# COMPACT_ATOMS: atom_id res chain seq x y z
N MET A 1 -37.19 -9.39 -54.50
CA MET A 1 -37.76 -10.17 -55.62
C MET A 1 -38.11 -11.55 -55.08
N ARG A 2 -39.37 -12.01 -55.18
CA ARG A 2 -39.98 -13.10 -54.34
C ARG A 2 -40.04 -12.72 -52.84
N VAL A 3 -41.15 -12.63 -52.10
CA VAL A 3 -42.60 -12.99 -52.23
C VAL A 3 -42.98 -14.42 -51.82
N ARG A 4 -43.51 -14.54 -50.58
CA ARG A 4 -44.75 -15.21 -50.12
C ARG A 4 -44.89 -14.94 -48.59
N ALA A 5 -46.01 -14.55 -47.95
CA ALA A 5 -47.46 -14.78 -48.13
C ALA A 5 -47.88 -16.24 -47.82
N GLU A 6 -49.00 -16.59 -47.17
CA GLU A 6 -50.08 -15.89 -46.42
C GLU A 6 -50.91 -16.97 -45.66
N CYS A 7 -51.88 -16.77 -44.73
CA CYS A 7 -52.48 -15.63 -44.00
C CYS A 7 -53.16 -16.17 -42.70
N GLY A 8 -53.72 -15.32 -41.81
CA GLY A 8 -54.51 -15.78 -40.64
C GLY A 8 -55.33 -14.68 -39.93
N ARG A 9 -56.67 -14.72 -40.05
CA ARG A 9 -57.57 -13.58 -39.74
C ARG A 9 -58.33 -13.67 -38.40
N VAL A 10 -58.52 -12.48 -37.80
CA VAL A 10 -59.71 -11.98 -37.06
C VAL A 10 -60.05 -12.59 -35.68
N GLY A 11 -60.40 -11.70 -34.73
CA GLY A 11 -60.97 -12.10 -33.43
C GLY A 11 -61.11 -10.96 -32.41
N SER A 12 -61.87 -9.90 -32.69
CA SER A 12 -62.08 -8.80 -31.73
C SER A 12 -63.23 -9.09 -30.74
N ARG A 13 -62.96 -9.03 -29.43
CA ARG A 13 -63.98 -8.86 -28.37
C ARG A 13 -63.39 -8.08 -27.19
N LYS A 14 -64.11 -7.03 -26.75
CA LYS A 14 -63.82 -6.35 -25.48
C LYS A 14 -64.36 -7.19 -24.33
N HIS A 15 -63.60 -7.32 -23.25
CA HIS A 15 -64.18 -7.47 -21.90
C HIS A 15 -63.30 -6.72 -20.90
N THR A 16 -63.95 -5.88 -20.10
CA THR A 16 -63.34 -5.21 -18.93
C THR A 16 -63.55 -6.07 -17.69
N SER A 17 -62.55 -6.10 -16.81
CA SER A 17 -62.72 -6.52 -15.41
C SER A 17 -61.71 -5.78 -14.52
N HIS A 18 -62.14 -5.41 -13.31
CA HIS A 18 -61.24 -4.95 -12.25
C HIS A 18 -60.65 -6.16 -11.51
N GLY A 19 -59.42 -6.04 -11.00
CA GLY A 19 -58.71 -7.17 -10.38
C GLY A 19 -57.46 -6.80 -9.59
N THR A 20 -57.63 -6.03 -8.51
CA THR A 20 -56.76 -5.95 -7.31
C THR A 20 -55.26 -6.31 -7.44
N ARG A 21 -54.38 -5.30 -7.34
CA ARG A 21 -52.95 -5.51 -7.00
C ARG A 21 -52.85 -6.28 -5.67
N ARG A 22 -52.35 -7.53 -5.69
CA ARG A 22 -51.86 -8.25 -4.50
C ARG A 22 -50.34 -8.16 -4.45
N SER A 23 -49.80 -7.53 -3.41
CA SER A 23 -48.35 -7.43 -3.20
C SER A 23 -47.75 -8.79 -2.80
N ARG A 24 -46.86 -9.32 -3.64
CA ARG A 24 -45.96 -10.41 -3.24
C ARG A 24 -44.76 -9.82 -2.49
N ARG A 25 -44.88 -9.68 -1.16
CA ARG A 25 -43.70 -9.46 -0.30
C ARG A 25 -42.80 -10.69 -0.42
N GLY A 26 -41.61 -10.53 -1.00
CA GLY A 26 -40.54 -11.51 -0.88
C GLY A 26 -40.10 -11.62 0.58
N ARG A 27 -39.98 -12.84 1.12
CA ARG A 27 -39.34 -13.07 2.42
C ARG A 27 -37.83 -13.13 2.21
N PHE A 28 -37.14 -12.04 2.52
CA PHE A 28 -35.70 -12.10 2.77
C PHE A 28 -35.44 -12.71 4.16
N TYR A 29 -34.39 -13.52 4.27
CA TYR A 29 -33.98 -14.12 5.53
C TYR A 29 -33.07 -13.14 6.28
N LEU A 30 -33.41 -12.80 7.53
CA LEU A 30 -32.51 -12.02 8.39
C LEU A 30 -31.35 -12.91 8.85
N VAL A 31 -30.17 -12.67 8.28
CA VAL A 31 -28.91 -13.05 8.93
C VAL A 31 -28.85 -12.27 10.25
N HIS A 32 -28.84 -12.99 11.38
CA HIS A 32 -28.76 -12.36 12.69
C HIS A 32 -27.32 -11.95 12.99
N SER A 33 -27.12 -10.73 13.50
CA SER A 33 -25.84 -10.30 14.07
C SER A 33 -25.42 -11.26 15.19
N PRO A 34 -24.13 -11.61 15.31
CA PRO A 34 -23.65 -12.42 16.44
C PRO A 34 -23.89 -11.68 17.75
N ARG A 35 -24.49 -12.36 18.73
CA ARG A 35 -24.65 -11.82 20.08
C ARG A 35 -23.31 -11.84 20.82
N PRO A 36 -23.02 -10.86 21.70
CA PRO A 36 -21.81 -10.88 22.52
C PRO A 36 -21.78 -12.10 23.44
N ILE A 37 -20.61 -12.73 23.56
CA ILE A 37 -20.37 -13.87 24.45
C ILE A 37 -20.28 -13.36 25.90
N PRO A 38 -20.89 -14.02 26.89
CA PRO A 38 -20.85 -13.55 28.28
C PRO A 38 -19.44 -13.58 28.88
N SER A 39 -18.98 -12.46 29.44
CA SER A 39 -17.71 -12.34 30.13
C SER A 39 -17.74 -13.02 31.52
N LYS A 40 -17.30 -14.28 31.59
CA LYS A 40 -17.08 -14.99 32.87
C LYS A 40 -16.04 -16.11 32.74
N HIS A 41 -14.76 -15.75 32.86
CA HIS A 41 -13.69 -16.48 33.55
C HIS A 41 -12.35 -15.73 33.38
N LEU A 42 -12.17 -14.61 34.08
CA LEU A 42 -10.82 -14.07 34.31
C LEU A 42 -10.15 -14.90 35.41
N SER A 43 -9.41 -15.93 35.02
CA SER A 43 -8.34 -16.49 35.85
C SER A 43 -7.09 -15.62 35.68
N THR A 44 -6.52 -15.16 36.78
CA THR A 44 -5.35 -14.28 36.85
C THR A 44 -4.18 -14.79 36.01
N VAL A 45 -3.78 -14.02 34.98
CA VAL A 45 -2.50 -14.20 34.29
C VAL A 45 -1.42 -13.57 35.15
N SER A 46 -0.49 -14.38 35.66
CA SER A 46 0.69 -13.91 36.38
C SER A 46 1.65 -13.21 35.43
N SER A 47 2.33 -12.17 35.90
CA SER A 47 3.38 -11.48 35.15
C SER A 47 4.61 -12.37 35.02
N HIS A 48 4.76 -13.04 33.87
CA HIS A 48 6.02 -13.67 33.46
C HIS A 48 6.55 -13.00 32.20
N THR A 49 7.84 -12.66 32.24
CA THR A 49 8.63 -12.13 31.14
C THR A 49 8.60 -13.08 29.95
N ALA A 50 8.10 -12.59 28.80
CA ALA A 50 8.03 -13.38 27.56
C ALA A 50 9.43 -13.48 26.90
N THR A 51 10.27 -14.36 27.43
CA THR A 51 11.52 -14.77 26.77
C THR A 51 11.21 -15.46 25.45
N ARG A 52 11.99 -15.14 24.41
CA ARG A 52 11.90 -15.75 23.07
C ARG A 52 11.99 -17.29 23.18
N PRO A 53 11.18 -18.07 22.44
CA PRO A 53 11.49 -19.49 22.21
C PRO A 53 12.87 -19.59 21.56
N SER A 54 13.70 -20.54 21.96
CA SER A 54 15.01 -20.73 21.32
C SER A 54 14.84 -21.17 19.85
N PRO A 55 15.89 -21.07 19.02
CA PRO A 55 15.87 -21.63 17.67
C PRO A 55 15.56 -23.15 17.62
N ALA A 56 15.69 -23.88 18.73
CA ALA A 56 15.27 -25.27 18.85
C ALA A 56 13.79 -25.46 19.24
N ASP A 57 13.17 -24.47 19.88
CA ASP A 57 11.76 -24.51 20.28
C ASP A 57 10.80 -24.23 19.12
N ILE A 58 11.29 -23.61 18.03
CA ILE A 58 10.59 -23.59 16.75
C ILE A 58 10.78 -24.94 16.03
N HIS A 59 10.32 -26.02 16.68
CA HIS A 59 10.08 -27.27 15.99
C HIS A 59 9.09 -27.02 14.83
N ALA A 60 9.44 -27.44 13.62
CA ALA A 60 8.65 -27.22 12.43
C ALA A 60 7.25 -27.85 12.56
N SER A 61 6.26 -27.03 12.89
CA SER A 61 4.85 -27.42 12.91
C SER A 61 4.40 -27.86 11.50
N GLU A 62 3.36 -28.70 11.40
CA GLU A 62 2.73 -29.00 10.09
C GLU A 62 2.39 -27.72 9.32
N ALA A 63 1.98 -26.66 10.03
CA ALA A 63 1.66 -25.38 9.44
C ALA A 63 2.86 -24.62 8.85
N THR A 64 4.12 -24.91 9.22
CA THR A 64 5.31 -24.12 8.86
C THR A 64 6.40 -24.96 8.18
N GLN A 65 6.00 -25.96 7.38
CA GLN A 65 6.93 -26.88 6.70
C GLN A 65 7.54 -26.33 5.39
N ARG A 66 7.13 -25.14 4.93
CA ARG A 66 7.59 -24.57 3.66
C ARG A 66 8.55 -23.41 3.84
N GLU A 67 8.38 -22.64 4.90
CA GLU A 67 9.27 -21.57 5.28
C GLU A 67 10.59 -22.13 5.85
N LYS A 68 11.70 -21.82 5.19
CA LYS A 68 13.06 -22.27 5.55
C LYS A 68 13.75 -21.37 6.59
N ILE A 69 13.02 -20.37 7.07
CA ILE A 69 13.43 -19.30 7.98
C ILE A 69 12.21 -18.94 8.83
N PRO A 70 12.35 -18.60 10.14
CA PRO A 70 11.22 -18.20 10.96
C PRO A 70 10.44 -17.01 10.37
N VAL A 71 9.11 -17.17 10.23
CA VAL A 71 8.20 -16.12 9.76
C VAL A 71 7.10 -15.83 10.78
N LEU A 72 7.12 -14.63 11.36
CA LEU A 72 6.11 -14.11 12.27
C LEU A 72 5.10 -13.27 11.47
N ILE A 73 3.83 -13.65 11.55
CA ILE A 73 2.71 -12.93 10.92
C ILE A 73 2.00 -12.11 11.99
N PHE A 74 1.65 -10.87 11.66
CA PHE A 74 0.93 -9.93 12.51
C PHE A 74 -0.35 -9.46 11.83
N ASP A 75 -1.44 -9.40 12.59
CA ASP A 75 -2.77 -8.99 12.08
C ASP A 75 -2.76 -7.51 11.64
N GLU A 76 -1.87 -6.69 12.20
CA GLU A 76 -1.71 -5.27 11.88
C GLU A 76 -0.22 -4.84 11.80
N PRO A 77 0.16 -4.00 10.80
CA PRO A 77 1.49 -3.40 10.70
C PRO A 77 1.95 -2.59 11.92
N ALA A 78 1.02 -1.97 12.66
CA ALA A 78 1.32 -1.25 13.89
C ALA A 78 1.79 -2.21 14.99
N ARG A 79 1.12 -3.36 15.14
CA ARG A 79 1.50 -4.43 16.07
C ARG A 79 2.87 -5.02 15.72
N MET A 80 3.15 -5.24 14.43
CA MET A 80 4.47 -5.66 13.95
C MET A 80 5.55 -4.63 14.31
N SER A 81 5.31 -3.35 13.99
CA SER A 81 6.24 -2.25 14.24
C SER A 81 6.56 -2.09 15.73
N HIS A 82 5.55 -2.22 16.60
CA HIS A 82 5.72 -2.22 18.05
C HIS A 82 6.57 -3.39 18.54
N GLN A 83 6.36 -4.60 18.00
CA GLN A 83 7.13 -5.78 18.39
C GLN A 83 8.60 -5.67 17.98
N VAL A 84 8.90 -5.14 16.79
CA VAL A 84 10.28 -4.88 16.34
C VAL A 84 10.92 -3.81 17.23
N ALA A 85 10.22 -2.70 17.50
CA ALA A 85 10.72 -1.66 18.40
C ALA A 85 10.99 -2.19 19.83
N ARG A 86 10.14 -3.07 20.37
CA ARG A 86 10.43 -3.73 21.67
C ARG A 86 11.64 -4.68 21.59
N ARG A 87 11.90 -5.40 20.49
CA ARG A 87 13.13 -6.22 20.39
C ARG A 87 14.39 -5.35 20.38
N VAL A 88 14.39 -4.26 19.61
CA VAL A 88 15.47 -3.26 19.60
C VAL A 88 15.65 -2.64 20.98
N ALA A 89 14.55 -2.20 21.63
CA ALA A 89 14.58 -1.61 22.97
C ALA A 89 15.14 -2.58 24.02
N ASN A 90 14.67 -3.84 24.06
CA ASN A 90 15.21 -4.86 24.95
C ASN A 90 16.73 -5.03 24.80
N LEU A 91 17.25 -5.08 23.56
CA LEU A 91 18.68 -5.23 23.31
C LEU A 91 19.49 -4.01 23.78
N ILE A 92 18.95 -2.80 23.58
CA ILE A 92 19.54 -1.56 24.10
C ILE A 92 19.53 -1.55 25.64
N GLU A 93 18.41 -1.93 26.27
CA GLU A 93 18.27 -2.10 27.73
C GLU A 93 19.30 -3.12 28.26
N GLU A 94 19.49 -4.26 27.58
CA GLU A 94 20.44 -5.32 27.91
C GLU A 94 21.91 -4.85 27.84
N HIS A 95 22.34 -4.17 26.77
CA HIS A 95 23.72 -3.69 26.62
C HIS A 95 24.03 -2.49 27.54
N ASN A 96 23.09 -1.55 27.71
CA ASN A 96 23.23 -0.45 28.68
C ASN A 96 23.37 -0.98 30.12
N ALA A 97 22.67 -2.06 30.49
CA ALA A 97 22.81 -2.70 31.80
C ALA A 97 24.16 -3.41 31.98
N ALA A 98 24.79 -3.88 30.89
CA ALA A 98 26.15 -4.41 30.91
C ALA A 98 27.24 -3.31 30.91
N GLY A 99 26.89 -2.08 30.49
CA GLY A 99 27.86 -1.01 30.22
C GLY A 99 28.60 -1.18 28.88
N GLU A 100 28.00 -1.92 27.95
CA GLU A 100 28.55 -2.24 26.63
C GLU A 100 27.87 -1.38 25.54
N GLN A 101 28.55 -1.19 24.41
CA GLN A 101 27.94 -0.58 23.23
C GLN A 101 27.11 -1.62 22.47
N ILE A 102 26.07 -1.15 21.77
CA ILE A 102 25.28 -1.96 20.83
C ILE A 102 25.34 -1.35 19.43
N VAL A 103 25.57 -2.19 18.44
CA VAL A 103 25.71 -1.80 17.04
C VAL A 103 24.47 -2.22 16.23
N LEU A 104 23.73 -1.23 15.73
CA LEU A 104 22.47 -1.46 15.00
C LEU A 104 22.62 -1.15 13.51
N GLY A 105 22.26 -2.11 12.65
CA GLY A 105 22.11 -1.90 11.22
C GLY A 105 20.71 -1.38 10.88
N LEU A 106 20.60 -0.24 10.18
CA LEU A 106 19.33 0.49 10.02
C LEU A 106 18.91 0.70 8.53
N PRO A 107 17.64 0.43 8.17
CA PRO A 107 17.08 0.65 6.84
C PRO A 107 16.30 1.97 6.75
N THR A 108 16.07 2.44 5.53
CA THR A 108 15.16 3.55 5.22
C THR A 108 13.86 3.05 4.58
N GLY A 109 13.08 3.94 3.95
CA GLY A 109 11.79 3.62 3.32
C GLY A 109 10.61 3.59 4.31
N SER A 110 9.41 3.28 3.82
CA SER A 110 8.17 3.42 4.58
C SER A 110 7.99 2.39 5.72
N THR A 111 8.38 1.13 5.49
CA THR A 111 8.18 0.02 6.45
C THR A 111 8.77 0.26 7.85
N PRO A 112 10.03 0.71 8.04
CA PRO A 112 10.60 0.89 9.37
C PRO A 112 10.09 2.12 10.13
N ILE A 113 9.39 3.07 9.49
CA ILE A 113 8.96 4.33 10.13
C ILE A 113 8.15 4.08 11.41
N GLY A 114 7.25 3.08 11.41
CA GLY A 114 6.49 2.72 12.60
C GLY A 114 7.36 2.24 13.78
N ALA A 115 8.45 1.52 13.49
CA ALA A 115 9.39 1.08 14.52
C ALA A 115 10.20 2.26 15.07
N TYR A 116 10.66 3.19 14.22
CA TYR A 116 11.33 4.42 14.66
C TYR A 116 10.41 5.29 15.52
N GLN A 117 9.13 5.45 15.15
CA GLN A 117 8.15 6.18 15.95
C GLN A 117 7.96 5.56 17.35
N HIS A 118 7.92 4.22 17.44
CA HIS A 118 7.85 3.53 18.73
C HIS A 118 9.15 3.68 19.56
N LEU A 119 10.33 3.63 18.95
CA LEU A 119 11.61 3.84 19.66
C LEU A 119 11.75 5.28 20.17
N VAL A 120 11.38 6.28 19.36
CA VAL A 120 11.30 7.69 19.77
C VAL A 120 10.32 7.89 20.92
N ARG A 121 9.19 7.16 20.92
CA ARG A 121 8.23 7.17 22.02
C ARG A 121 8.84 6.58 23.30
N MET A 122 9.47 5.40 23.21
CA MET A 122 10.12 4.75 24.36
C MET A 122 11.26 5.59 24.94
N HIS A 123 12.00 6.34 24.11
CA HIS A 123 12.98 7.31 24.60
C HIS A 123 12.35 8.42 25.44
N ARG A 124 11.23 9.00 24.96
CA ARG A 124 10.58 10.18 25.56
C ARG A 124 9.66 9.87 26.74
N GLU A 125 9.05 8.69 26.77
CA GLU A 125 8.06 8.29 27.78
C GLU A 125 8.59 7.24 28.76
N ASP A 126 9.33 6.23 28.27
CA ASP A 126 9.76 5.08 29.07
C ASP A 126 11.22 5.19 29.56
N GLY A 127 12.01 6.13 29.01
CA GLY A 127 13.39 6.40 29.41
C GLY A 127 14.46 5.57 28.69
N LEU A 128 14.17 5.01 27.51
CA LEU A 128 15.11 4.23 26.70
C LEU A 128 16.32 5.09 26.26
N ASP A 129 17.53 4.73 26.71
CA ASP A 129 18.76 5.51 26.47
C ASP A 129 19.54 5.04 25.22
N PHE A 130 19.81 5.98 24.31
CA PHE A 130 20.58 5.74 23.07
C PHE A 130 22.06 6.17 23.17
N SER A 131 22.54 6.61 24.34
CA SER A 131 23.89 7.17 24.53
C SER A 131 25.03 6.22 24.13
N ASN A 132 24.87 4.90 24.34
CA ASN A 132 25.86 3.87 23.99
C ASN A 132 25.59 3.18 22.65
N VAL A 133 24.57 3.60 21.90
CA VAL A 133 24.19 3.00 20.62
C VAL A 133 25.09 3.50 19.49
N VAL A 134 25.51 2.60 18.60
CA VAL A 134 26.20 2.87 17.33
C VAL A 134 25.31 2.42 16.19
N THR A 135 25.21 3.18 15.11
CA THR A 135 24.32 2.86 13.97
C THR A 135 25.07 2.86 12.64
N PHE A 136 24.75 1.86 11.80
CA PHE A 136 25.21 1.78 10.42
C PHE A 136 24.00 1.64 9.49
N ASN A 137 23.76 2.63 8.64
CA ASN A 137 22.70 2.54 7.63
C ASN A 137 23.13 1.65 6.45
N LEU A 138 22.16 0.95 5.87
CA LEU A 138 22.37 0.04 4.73
C LEU A 138 22.96 0.74 3.50
N ASP A 139 22.45 1.91 3.15
CA ASP A 139 22.70 2.56 1.85
C ASP A 139 22.65 4.10 1.89
N GLU A 140 23.11 4.71 0.80
CA GLU A 140 22.74 6.06 0.33
C GLU A 140 22.81 6.09 -1.21
N TYR A 141 21.98 6.91 -1.86
CA TYR A 141 22.02 7.10 -3.31
C TYR A 141 23.35 7.72 -3.79
N TYR A 142 23.74 7.45 -5.04
CA TYR A 142 24.97 7.99 -5.63
C TYR A 142 24.75 8.57 -7.05
N PRO A 143 25.16 9.83 -7.32
CA PRO A 143 25.53 10.85 -6.35
C PRO A 143 24.30 11.39 -5.58
N MET A 144 24.48 11.78 -4.32
CA MET A 144 23.45 12.39 -3.47
C MET A 144 24.07 13.38 -2.48
N GLN A 145 23.47 14.56 -2.33
CA GLN A 145 23.87 15.53 -1.30
C GLN A 145 23.14 15.22 0.03
N PRO A 146 23.79 15.29 1.20
CA PRO A 146 23.16 14.92 2.48
C PRO A 146 21.92 15.76 2.86
N ASP A 147 21.80 17.01 2.37
CA ASP A 147 20.66 17.91 2.65
C ASP A 147 19.47 17.75 1.68
N SER A 148 19.66 17.02 0.56
CA SER A 148 18.61 16.69 -0.40
C SER A 148 17.38 16.08 0.26
N LEU A 149 16.20 16.40 -0.27
CA LEU A 149 14.91 15.90 0.21
C LEU A 149 14.80 14.37 0.20
N GLN A 150 15.52 13.71 -0.71
CA GLN A 150 15.51 12.27 -0.93
C GLN A 150 16.73 11.53 -0.34
N SER A 151 17.64 12.22 0.36
CA SER A 151 18.81 11.55 0.96
C SER A 151 18.41 10.66 2.13
N TYR A 152 19.07 9.52 2.26
CA TYR A 152 18.93 8.64 3.41
C TYR A 152 19.57 9.24 4.68
N HIS A 153 20.57 10.13 4.54
CA HIS A 153 21.01 11.03 5.61
C HIS A 153 19.84 11.81 6.21
N ARG A 154 19.13 12.58 5.39
CA ARG A 154 18.00 13.41 5.80
C ARG A 154 16.83 12.58 6.33
N PHE A 155 16.50 11.47 5.65
CA PHE A 155 15.45 10.55 6.08
C PHE A 155 15.67 10.09 7.52
N MET A 156 16.89 9.67 7.87
CA MET A 156 17.19 9.16 9.20
C MET A 156 17.16 10.24 10.27
N HIS A 157 17.61 11.46 9.96
CA HIS A 157 17.48 12.60 10.86
C HIS A 157 16.00 13.00 11.09
N GLU A 158 15.20 13.17 10.03
CA GLU A 158 13.79 13.59 10.12
C GLU A 158 12.85 12.54 10.75
N ASN A 159 13.24 11.27 10.81
CA ASN A 159 12.41 10.19 11.37
C ASN A 159 12.92 9.60 12.69
N PHE A 160 14.23 9.72 13.01
CA PHE A 160 14.81 9.01 14.15
C PHE A 160 15.92 9.77 14.90
N PHE A 161 17.03 10.15 14.23
CA PHE A 161 18.22 10.63 14.95
C PHE A 161 18.05 11.98 15.63
N ASP A 162 17.28 12.92 15.07
CA ASP A 162 16.99 14.21 15.74
C ASP A 162 15.94 14.08 16.86
N HIS A 163 15.59 12.86 17.25
CA HIS A 163 14.51 12.56 18.19
C HIS A 163 14.92 11.66 19.38
N VAL A 164 16.17 11.19 19.40
CA VAL A 164 16.79 10.39 20.48
C VAL A 164 18.17 10.96 20.85
N ASN A 165 18.75 10.53 21.96
CA ASN A 165 20.02 11.06 22.49
C ASN A 165 21.28 10.31 22.00
N ILE A 166 21.27 9.80 20.76
CA ILE A 166 22.43 9.12 20.17
C ILE A 166 23.59 10.12 19.89
N PRO A 167 24.86 9.78 20.17
CA PRO A 167 26.00 10.62 19.79
C PRO A 167 26.15 10.73 18.27
N LYS A 168 26.59 11.89 17.76
CA LYS A 168 26.70 12.12 16.31
C LYS A 168 27.87 11.36 15.69
N GLU A 169 28.93 11.18 16.45
CA GLU A 169 30.09 10.35 16.16
C GLU A 169 29.75 8.85 16.03
N ASN A 170 28.61 8.41 16.57
CA ASN A 170 28.12 7.04 16.51
C ASN A 170 27.15 6.78 15.34
N ILE A 171 26.81 7.81 14.55
CA ILE A 171 25.95 7.70 13.37
C ILE A 171 26.83 7.46 12.13
N HIS A 172 26.60 6.35 11.43
CA HIS A 172 27.28 6.03 10.19
C HIS A 172 26.27 5.77 9.07
N ILE A 173 26.28 6.64 8.05
CA ILE A 173 25.45 6.52 6.85
C ILE A 173 26.37 6.62 5.65
N PRO A 174 26.20 5.80 4.58
CA PRO A 174 26.99 5.90 3.36
C PRO A 174 26.96 7.31 2.77
N LYS A 175 28.04 7.72 2.09
CA LYS A 175 28.18 9.08 1.54
C LYS A 175 27.87 9.13 0.05
N GLY A 176 26.80 9.83 -0.32
CA GLY A 176 26.48 10.11 -1.72
C GLY A 176 27.32 11.22 -2.37
N ASP A 177 28.12 11.96 -1.61
CA ASP A 177 28.75 13.23 -2.00
C ASP A 177 30.26 13.16 -2.30
N ILE A 178 30.84 11.95 -2.28
CA ILE A 178 32.28 11.72 -2.49
C ILE A 178 32.68 11.63 -3.97
N PRO A 179 33.94 11.97 -4.33
CA PRO A 179 34.50 11.74 -5.67
C PRO A 179 34.42 10.26 -6.08
N ALA A 180 34.19 9.99 -7.36
CA ALA A 180 33.99 8.62 -7.87
C ALA A 180 35.24 7.75 -7.68
N GLU A 181 36.42 8.36 -7.75
CA GLU A 181 37.73 7.76 -7.49
C GLU A 181 37.95 7.36 -6.01
N GLU A 182 37.20 7.94 -5.06
CA GLU A 182 37.30 7.63 -3.63
C GLU A 182 36.31 6.54 -3.16
N VAL A 183 35.30 6.21 -3.98
CA VAL A 183 34.18 5.32 -3.60
C VAL A 183 34.64 3.92 -3.18
N GLU A 184 35.60 3.32 -3.88
CA GLU A 184 36.09 1.97 -3.54
C GLU A 184 36.77 1.96 -2.16
N SER A 185 37.68 2.91 -1.92
CA SER A 185 38.34 3.12 -0.63
C SER A 185 37.34 3.42 0.49
N TYR A 186 36.35 4.29 0.24
CA TYR A 186 35.30 4.60 1.20
C TYR A 186 34.48 3.37 1.61
N CYS A 187 34.16 2.49 0.66
CA CYS A 187 33.48 1.23 0.95
C CYS A 187 34.32 0.30 1.84
N MET A 188 35.65 0.26 1.64
CA MET A 188 36.57 -0.49 2.51
C MET A 188 36.70 0.12 3.91
N GLU A 189 36.65 1.46 4.03
CA GLU A 189 36.65 2.16 5.32
C GLU A 189 35.35 1.93 6.10
N TYR A 190 34.19 1.93 5.42
CA TYR A 190 32.89 1.63 6.04
C TYR A 190 32.86 0.19 6.59
N GLU A 191 33.33 -0.78 5.80
CA GLU A 191 33.57 -2.16 6.24
C GLU A 191 34.54 -2.26 7.43
N HIS A 192 35.58 -1.43 7.48
CA HIS A 192 36.52 -1.39 8.61
C HIS A 192 35.87 -0.79 9.87
N ALA A 193 35.05 0.25 9.72
CA ALA A 193 34.32 0.87 10.83
C ALA A 193 33.35 -0.13 11.50
N ILE A 194 32.58 -0.90 10.72
CA ILE A 194 31.70 -1.97 11.23
C ILE A 194 32.50 -2.98 12.08
N ARG A 195 33.65 -3.46 11.58
CA ARG A 195 34.49 -4.42 12.30
C ARG A 195 35.14 -3.81 13.55
N LYS A 196 35.51 -2.52 13.50
CA LYS A 196 36.07 -1.76 14.63
C LYS A 196 35.03 -1.55 15.75
N ALA A 197 33.74 -1.44 15.41
CA ALA A 197 32.64 -1.39 16.37
C ALA A 197 32.30 -2.76 17.00
N GLY A 198 32.85 -3.86 16.48
CA GLY A 198 32.63 -5.23 16.97
C GLY A 198 31.73 -6.11 16.10
N GLY A 199 31.37 -5.66 14.89
CA GLY A 199 30.31 -6.24 14.07
C GLY A 199 28.95 -5.63 14.39
N ILE A 200 27.88 -6.05 13.69
CA ILE A 200 26.52 -5.56 13.92
C ILE A 200 25.77 -6.54 14.85
N ASP A 201 25.15 -6.06 15.91
CA ASP A 201 24.38 -6.87 16.85
C ASP A 201 23.01 -7.24 16.29
N LEU A 202 22.28 -6.23 15.80
CA LEU A 202 20.98 -6.41 15.16
C LEU A 202 20.90 -5.55 13.91
N ILE A 203 20.55 -6.15 12.77
CA ILE A 203 20.23 -5.42 11.54
C ILE A 203 18.73 -5.53 11.22
N LEU A 204 18.08 -4.37 11.08
CA LEU A 204 16.73 -4.27 10.53
C LEU A 204 16.84 -4.18 8.99
N LEU A 205 15.92 -4.84 8.28
CA LEU A 205 15.89 -4.87 6.80
C LEU A 205 14.47 -4.61 6.29
N GLY A 206 14.37 -3.97 5.13
CA GLY A 206 13.19 -4.05 4.26
C GLY A 206 13.36 -5.10 3.16
N ILE A 207 12.35 -5.28 2.30
CA ILE A 207 12.46 -6.08 1.06
C ILE A 207 11.92 -5.31 -0.14
N GLY A 208 12.69 -5.23 -1.22
CA GLY A 208 12.27 -4.65 -2.50
C GLY A 208 11.19 -5.48 -3.20
N ARG A 209 10.47 -4.92 -4.18
CA ARG A 209 9.57 -5.73 -5.04
C ARG A 209 10.33 -6.77 -5.88
N SER A 210 11.58 -6.47 -6.23
CA SER A 210 12.54 -7.39 -6.86
C SER A 210 13.09 -8.46 -5.88
N GLY A 211 13.00 -8.23 -4.57
CA GLY A 211 13.57 -9.10 -3.55
C GLY A 211 14.96 -8.69 -3.03
N HIS A 212 15.41 -7.47 -3.32
CA HIS A 212 16.63 -6.91 -2.75
C HIS A 212 16.53 -6.69 -1.23
N ILE A 213 17.69 -6.70 -0.56
CA ILE A 213 17.92 -6.24 0.82
C ILE A 213 19.00 -5.15 0.80
N GLY A 214 18.69 -3.96 1.31
CA GLY A 214 19.34 -2.74 0.83
C GLY A 214 19.21 -2.63 -0.70
N PHE A 215 20.15 -1.96 -1.37
CA PHE A 215 20.26 -2.00 -2.83
C PHE A 215 21.02 -3.24 -3.36
N ASN A 216 20.95 -4.40 -2.70
CA ASN A 216 21.50 -5.65 -3.27
C ASN A 216 20.56 -6.23 -4.33
N GLU A 217 20.57 -5.63 -5.52
CA GLU A 217 19.72 -5.96 -6.65
C GLU A 217 19.88 -7.39 -7.17
N PRO A 218 18.89 -7.92 -7.92
CA PRO A 218 18.99 -9.19 -8.63
C PRO A 218 20.31 -9.35 -9.38
N GLY A 219 20.95 -10.50 -9.19
CA GLY A 219 22.30 -10.77 -9.66
C GLY A 219 23.40 -10.54 -8.62
N SER A 220 23.15 -9.86 -7.48
CA SER A 220 24.14 -9.76 -6.40
C SER A 220 24.42 -11.12 -5.75
N SER A 221 25.67 -11.37 -5.33
CA SER A 221 26.07 -12.64 -4.70
C SER A 221 26.23 -12.54 -3.18
N VAL A 222 26.13 -13.70 -2.51
CA VAL A 222 26.15 -13.85 -1.04
C VAL A 222 27.44 -13.37 -0.37
N ASP A 223 28.54 -13.34 -1.12
CA ASP A 223 29.88 -12.91 -0.71
C ASP A 223 30.15 -11.42 -0.94
N THR A 224 29.20 -10.67 -1.54
CA THR A 224 29.34 -9.23 -1.75
C THR A 224 29.57 -8.49 -0.43
N ARG A 225 30.45 -7.49 -0.46
CA ARG A 225 30.68 -6.51 0.61
C ARG A 225 30.11 -5.14 0.21
N THR A 226 30.28 -4.16 1.09
CA THR A 226 29.91 -2.76 0.83
C THR A 226 30.53 -2.28 -0.48
N ARG A 227 29.74 -1.65 -1.36
CA ARG A 227 30.14 -1.26 -2.72
C ARG A 227 29.21 -0.22 -3.33
N ALA A 228 29.63 0.40 -4.43
CA ALA A 228 28.72 0.99 -5.40
C ALA A 228 27.97 -0.09 -6.20
N ILE A 229 26.71 0.20 -6.57
CA ILE A 229 25.89 -0.63 -7.44
C ILE A 229 25.02 0.23 -8.36
N ILE A 230 24.74 -0.25 -9.57
CA ILE A 230 23.72 0.32 -10.47
C ILE A 230 22.35 -0.19 -10.02
N LEU A 231 21.36 0.72 -9.90
CA LEU A 231 20.01 0.40 -9.46
C LEU A 231 19.16 -0.23 -10.57
N ASP A 232 18.28 -1.17 -10.20
CA ASP A 232 17.36 -1.81 -11.12
C ASP A 232 16.22 -0.88 -11.57
N GLU A 233 15.64 -1.17 -12.74
CA GLU A 233 14.51 -0.41 -13.28
C GLU A 233 13.27 -0.48 -12.38
N ILE A 234 13.03 -1.60 -11.69
CA ILE A 234 11.92 -1.75 -10.73
C ILE A 234 12.18 -0.89 -9.49
N THR A 235 13.41 -0.85 -8.99
CA THR A 235 13.82 -0.05 -7.82
C THR A 235 13.71 1.44 -8.10
N ARG A 236 14.17 1.90 -9.27
CA ARG A 236 14.01 3.31 -9.66
C ARG A 236 12.54 3.70 -9.82
N LYS A 237 11.70 2.81 -10.37
CA LYS A 237 10.24 3.02 -10.41
C LYS A 237 9.57 3.04 -9.03
N ASP A 238 10.07 2.26 -8.08
CA ASP A 238 9.58 2.28 -6.69
C ASP A 238 9.96 3.58 -5.96
N ALA A 239 11.10 4.19 -6.30
CA ALA A 239 11.53 5.48 -5.75
C ALA A 239 10.94 6.71 -6.49
N ALA A 240 10.43 6.56 -7.72
CA ALA A 240 10.10 7.65 -8.63
C ALA A 240 9.12 8.71 -8.07
N SER A 241 8.22 8.34 -7.15
CA SER A 241 7.32 9.30 -6.47
C SER A 241 8.08 10.34 -5.66
N ASP A 242 9.15 9.91 -4.98
CA ASP A 242 9.86 10.71 -3.98
C ASP A 242 10.87 11.65 -4.66
N PHE A 243 11.30 11.27 -5.87
CA PHE A 243 12.16 12.04 -6.76
C PHE A 243 11.40 12.95 -7.76
N PHE A 244 10.06 12.98 -7.72
CA PHE A 244 9.21 13.73 -8.65
C PHE A 244 9.40 13.30 -10.13
N GLY A 245 9.62 12.00 -10.38
CA GLY A 245 9.87 11.41 -11.70
C GLY A 245 10.98 10.35 -11.67
N ASP A 246 10.86 9.30 -12.49
CA ASP A 246 11.91 8.26 -12.62
C ASP A 246 13.22 8.86 -13.12
N GLU A 247 13.14 9.82 -14.05
CA GLU A 247 14.27 10.51 -14.66
C GLU A 247 15.16 11.27 -13.64
N ASN A 248 14.61 11.60 -12.48
CA ASN A 248 15.30 12.27 -11.38
C ASN A 248 15.94 11.27 -10.38
N VAL A 249 15.55 9.99 -10.41
CA VAL A 249 16.12 8.96 -9.53
C VAL A 249 17.56 8.63 -9.98
N PRO A 250 18.56 8.73 -9.08
CA PRO A 250 19.94 8.34 -9.35
C PRO A 250 20.04 6.93 -9.96
N ARG A 251 21.10 6.73 -10.76
CA ARG A 251 21.34 5.45 -11.43
C ARG A 251 22.15 4.49 -10.57
N GLU A 252 22.80 5.00 -9.54
CA GLU A 252 23.70 4.25 -8.67
C GLU A 252 23.39 4.54 -7.19
N ALA A 253 23.91 3.69 -6.32
CA ALA A 253 23.90 3.85 -4.88
C ALA A 253 25.13 3.17 -4.26
N ILE A 254 25.53 3.59 -3.06
CA ILE A 254 26.46 2.86 -2.21
C ILE A 254 25.64 2.06 -1.21
N THR A 255 25.87 0.76 -1.11
CA THR A 255 25.11 -0.15 -0.23
C THR A 255 26.02 -1.20 0.43
N MET A 256 25.66 -1.62 1.65
CA MET A 256 26.22 -2.81 2.30
C MET A 256 26.08 -4.03 1.39
N GLY A 257 27.03 -4.96 1.45
CA GLY A 257 26.91 -6.22 0.72
C GLY A 257 26.01 -7.24 1.41
N VAL A 258 25.55 -8.24 0.65
CA VAL A 258 24.81 -9.38 1.23
C VAL A 258 25.64 -10.07 2.30
N GLY A 259 26.95 -10.22 2.10
CA GLY A 259 27.87 -10.77 3.09
C GLY A 259 28.09 -9.85 4.29
N THR A 260 28.01 -8.53 4.11
CA THR A 260 28.05 -7.55 5.21
C THR A 260 26.80 -7.66 6.09
N ILE A 261 25.63 -7.87 5.48
CA ILE A 261 24.35 -8.08 6.19
C ILE A 261 24.34 -9.43 6.93
N LEU A 262 24.91 -10.48 6.32
CA LEU A 262 25.00 -11.82 6.92
C LEU A 262 26.08 -11.98 8.00
N ASP A 263 26.94 -10.99 8.20
CA ASP A 263 27.91 -10.93 9.32
C ASP A 263 27.27 -10.41 10.64
N ALA A 264 26.01 -9.94 10.61
CA ALA A 264 25.30 -9.48 11.81
C ALA A 264 24.96 -10.65 12.78
N LYS A 265 24.77 -10.37 14.08
CA LYS A 265 24.43 -11.40 15.07
C LYS A 265 22.95 -11.80 15.02
N GLU A 266 22.04 -10.84 14.84
CA GLU A 266 20.60 -11.03 14.64
C GLU A 266 20.10 -10.22 13.42
N ILE A 267 19.15 -10.77 12.65
CA ILE A 267 18.55 -10.12 11.48
C ILE A 267 17.02 -10.11 11.61
N ILE A 268 16.41 -8.94 11.46
CA ILE A 268 14.96 -8.76 11.38
C ILE A 268 14.60 -8.14 10.03
N LEU A 269 13.91 -8.88 9.16
CA LEU A 269 13.37 -8.32 7.92
C LEU A 269 11.88 -8.02 8.09
N MET A 270 11.46 -6.81 7.71
CA MET A 270 10.08 -6.33 7.78
C MET A 270 9.46 -6.23 6.38
N ALA A 271 8.24 -6.74 6.20
CA ALA A 271 7.47 -6.56 4.96
C ALA A 271 5.98 -6.36 5.24
N THR A 272 5.36 -5.38 4.58
CA THR A 272 3.94 -5.03 4.78
C THR A 272 3.24 -4.79 3.45
N GLY A 273 1.98 -5.18 3.37
CA GLY A 273 1.12 -4.96 2.20
C GLY A 273 1.18 -6.10 1.17
N GLU A 274 0.05 -6.33 0.52
CA GLU A 274 -0.16 -7.42 -0.47
C GLU A 274 0.86 -7.38 -1.62
N HIS A 275 1.30 -6.19 -2.02
CA HIS A 275 2.29 -6.00 -3.08
C HIS A 275 3.70 -6.56 -2.73
N LYS A 276 3.95 -6.92 -1.47
CA LYS A 276 5.15 -7.67 -1.04
C LYS A 276 4.94 -9.17 -0.95
N ALA A 277 3.69 -9.67 -0.94
CA ALA A 277 3.41 -11.08 -0.67
C ALA A 277 4.08 -12.07 -1.63
N PRO A 278 4.06 -11.87 -2.97
CA PRO A 278 4.71 -12.80 -3.89
C PRO A 278 6.22 -12.91 -3.63
N ILE A 279 6.90 -11.80 -3.34
CA ILE A 279 8.35 -11.79 -3.16
C ILE A 279 8.77 -12.26 -1.76
N VAL A 280 7.97 -11.98 -0.73
CA VAL A 280 8.10 -12.59 0.61
C VAL A 280 8.03 -14.11 0.50
N ARG A 281 7.02 -14.66 -0.19
CA ARG A 281 6.88 -16.11 -0.40
C ARG A 281 8.13 -16.69 -1.06
N ARG A 282 8.64 -16.07 -2.13
CA ARG A 282 9.88 -16.51 -2.79
C ARG A 282 11.08 -16.48 -1.85
N ALA A 283 11.25 -15.40 -1.09
CA ALA A 283 12.37 -15.24 -0.15
C ALA A 283 12.39 -16.30 0.97
N VAL A 284 11.24 -16.82 1.40
CA VAL A 284 11.16 -17.77 2.53
C VAL A 284 10.90 -19.23 2.15
N GLU A 285 10.29 -19.53 0.98
CA GLU A 285 9.95 -20.90 0.56
C GLU A 285 10.87 -21.47 -0.54
N GLU A 286 11.42 -20.64 -1.43
CA GLU A 286 12.20 -21.11 -2.60
C GLU A 286 13.67 -21.36 -2.21
N GLU A 287 14.49 -21.89 -3.13
CA GLU A 287 15.94 -22.05 -2.86
C GLU A 287 16.65 -20.69 -2.88
N PRO A 288 17.66 -20.46 -2.01
CA PRO A 288 18.45 -19.24 -2.02
C PRO A 288 19.07 -18.96 -3.40
N SER A 289 18.84 -17.75 -3.93
CA SER A 289 19.23 -17.40 -5.30
C SER A 289 19.60 -15.92 -5.45
N ARG A 290 20.47 -15.63 -6.42
CA ARG A 290 20.90 -14.26 -6.76
C ARG A 290 19.74 -13.40 -7.28
N GLU A 291 18.65 -14.02 -7.75
CA GLU A 291 17.43 -13.34 -8.23
C GLU A 291 16.56 -12.76 -7.11
N VAL A 292 16.76 -13.18 -5.86
CA VAL A 292 16.01 -12.74 -4.68
C VAL A 292 16.99 -12.69 -3.52
N THR A 293 17.76 -11.60 -3.37
CA THR A 293 18.89 -11.59 -2.43
C THR A 293 18.44 -11.71 -0.96
N ALA A 294 17.21 -11.32 -0.64
CA ALA A 294 16.54 -11.63 0.63
C ALA A 294 16.48 -13.15 0.96
N SER A 295 16.50 -14.03 -0.05
CA SER A 295 16.51 -15.49 0.16
C SER A 295 17.82 -16.01 0.75
N PHE A 296 18.93 -15.26 0.64
CA PHE A 296 20.18 -15.64 1.30
C PHE A 296 20.11 -15.56 2.83
N LEU A 297 19.12 -14.86 3.39
CA LEU A 297 18.86 -14.84 4.85
C LEU A 297 18.52 -16.23 5.40
N GLN A 298 18.05 -17.17 4.57
CA GLN A 298 17.85 -18.58 4.96
C GLN A 298 19.15 -19.28 5.42
N HIS A 299 20.32 -18.75 5.06
CA HIS A 299 21.61 -19.25 5.55
C HIS A 299 21.99 -18.69 6.93
N HIS A 300 21.31 -17.65 7.40
CA HIS A 300 21.64 -16.99 8.66
C HIS A 300 21.05 -17.74 9.87
N ARG A 301 21.82 -17.82 10.96
CA ARG A 301 21.44 -18.62 12.14
C ARG A 301 20.37 -17.98 13.01
N ASP A 302 20.33 -16.65 13.04
CA ASP A 302 19.33 -15.89 13.77
C ASP A 302 18.77 -14.79 12.86
N ALA A 303 18.02 -15.21 11.84
CA ALA A 303 17.22 -14.31 11.02
C ALA A 303 15.74 -14.63 11.21
N THR A 304 14.89 -13.61 11.33
CA THR A 304 13.43 -13.75 11.46
C THR A 304 12.74 -12.74 10.56
N ILE A 305 11.75 -13.22 9.79
CA ILE A 305 10.95 -12.39 8.89
C ILE A 305 9.66 -12.00 9.62
N TYR A 306 9.38 -10.70 9.67
CA TYR A 306 8.20 -10.08 10.27
C TYR A 306 7.31 -9.57 9.14
N VAL A 307 6.07 -10.06 9.07
CA VAL A 307 5.13 -9.69 8.01
C VAL A 307 3.75 -9.33 8.55
N ASP A 308 3.03 -8.44 7.88
CA ASP A 308 1.59 -8.30 8.09
C ASP A 308 0.81 -9.41 7.37
N ASP A 309 -0.46 -9.59 7.75
CA ASP A 309 -1.37 -10.56 7.13
C ASP A 309 -1.45 -10.37 5.59
N ALA A 310 -1.31 -9.15 5.09
CA ALA A 310 -1.35 -8.84 3.65
C ALA A 310 -0.11 -9.38 2.92
N ALA A 311 1.10 -9.10 3.43
CA ALA A 311 2.35 -9.65 2.93
C ALA A 311 2.48 -11.17 3.17
N ALA A 312 1.67 -11.75 4.07
CA ALA A 312 1.60 -13.20 4.29
C ALA A 312 0.69 -13.95 3.30
N GLN A 313 -0.15 -13.28 2.50
CA GLN A 313 -1.22 -13.96 1.73
C GLN A 313 -0.74 -15.02 0.72
N GLU A 314 0.48 -14.90 0.19
CA GLU A 314 1.04 -15.88 -0.75
C GLU A 314 1.74 -17.07 -0.09
N LEU A 315 2.02 -17.03 1.22
CA LEU A 315 2.64 -18.17 1.93
C LEU A 315 1.76 -19.40 1.82
N THR A 316 2.34 -20.58 1.58
CA THR A 316 1.60 -21.83 1.37
C THR A 316 0.64 -22.12 2.54
N ARG A 317 1.04 -21.83 3.78
CA ARG A 317 0.21 -22.03 4.98
C ARG A 317 -0.98 -21.08 5.11
N ILE A 318 -1.01 -20.00 4.33
CA ILE A 318 -2.06 -18.97 4.28
C ILE A 318 -2.91 -19.13 3.01
N LYS A 319 -2.28 -19.23 1.82
CA LYS A 319 -2.96 -19.38 0.52
C LYS A 319 -3.59 -20.76 0.34
N THR A 320 -2.82 -21.81 0.60
CA THR A 320 -3.17 -23.21 0.31
C THR A 320 -2.93 -24.12 1.53
N PRO A 321 -3.50 -23.81 2.73
CA PRO A 321 -3.18 -24.49 3.98
C PRO A 321 -3.37 -26.02 3.95
N TRP A 322 -4.31 -26.50 3.12
CA TRP A 322 -4.56 -27.92 2.85
C TRP A 322 -3.38 -28.68 2.20
N VAL A 323 -2.34 -27.98 1.74
CA VAL A 323 -1.10 -28.56 1.18
C VAL A 323 -0.08 -28.92 2.27
N VAL A 324 -0.19 -28.32 3.47
CA VAL A 324 0.78 -28.47 4.57
C VAL A 324 0.18 -28.98 5.88
N ARG A 325 -1.12 -28.75 6.13
CA ARG A 325 -1.83 -29.20 7.33
C ARG A 325 -3.25 -29.67 7.02
N ASN A 326 -3.82 -30.43 7.95
CA ASN A 326 -5.25 -30.66 7.99
C ASN A 326 -6.02 -29.34 8.22
N VAL A 327 -7.21 -29.21 7.63
CA VAL A 327 -8.05 -28.00 7.69
C VAL A 327 -9.52 -28.35 7.92
N GLU A 328 -10.24 -27.48 8.62
CA GLU A 328 -11.69 -27.51 8.65
C GLU A 328 -12.25 -26.81 7.40
N TRP A 329 -13.06 -27.54 6.62
CA TRP A 329 -13.55 -27.06 5.34
C TRP A 329 -14.77 -26.14 5.49
N THR A 330 -14.50 -24.83 5.58
CA THR A 330 -15.54 -23.80 5.41
C THR A 330 -15.88 -23.61 3.92
N ASP A 331 -17.10 -23.13 3.61
CA ASP A 331 -17.49 -22.82 2.23
C ASP A 331 -16.56 -21.80 1.55
N ALA A 332 -15.97 -20.88 2.32
CA ALA A 332 -14.96 -19.93 1.83
C ALA A 332 -13.64 -20.63 1.47
N LEU A 333 -13.14 -21.52 2.33
CA LEU A 333 -11.91 -22.27 2.08
C LEU A 333 -12.08 -23.26 0.92
N ALA A 334 -13.22 -23.94 0.85
CA ALA A 334 -13.60 -24.82 -0.24
C ALA A 334 -13.72 -24.05 -1.58
N THR A 335 -14.33 -22.86 -1.56
CA THR A 335 -14.37 -21.94 -2.73
C THR A 335 -12.96 -21.61 -3.22
N ARG A 336 -12.07 -21.20 -2.31
CA ARG A 336 -10.68 -20.85 -2.65
C ARG A 336 -9.89 -22.05 -3.19
N ALA A 337 -10.09 -23.24 -2.62
CA ALA A 337 -9.46 -24.47 -3.08
C ALA A 337 -9.93 -24.91 -4.47
N VAL A 338 -11.22 -24.76 -4.79
CA VAL A 338 -11.78 -25.08 -6.11
C VAL A 338 -11.31 -24.10 -7.19
N ILE A 339 -11.23 -22.80 -6.88
CA ILE A 339 -10.65 -21.79 -7.79
C ILE A 339 -9.18 -22.11 -8.06
N TRP A 340 -8.38 -22.29 -7.01
CA TRP A 340 -6.97 -22.67 -7.11
C TRP A 340 -6.77 -23.96 -7.92
N LEU A 341 -7.62 -24.97 -7.74
CA LEU A 341 -7.56 -26.21 -8.52
C LEU A 341 -7.85 -25.94 -10.01
N SER A 342 -8.91 -25.18 -10.31
CA SER A 342 -9.30 -24.77 -11.67
C SER A 342 -8.14 -24.11 -12.41
N GLU A 343 -7.49 -23.13 -11.77
CA GLU A 343 -6.31 -22.43 -12.28
C GLU A 343 -5.12 -23.40 -12.44
N ARG A 344 -4.85 -24.24 -11.44
CA ARG A 344 -3.70 -25.14 -11.42
C ARG A 344 -3.74 -26.23 -12.49
N VAL A 345 -4.92 -26.66 -12.94
CA VAL A 345 -5.08 -27.67 -14.00
C VAL A 345 -5.51 -27.08 -15.35
N GLY A 346 -5.78 -25.78 -15.45
CA GLY A 346 -6.23 -25.13 -16.68
C GLY A 346 -7.63 -25.57 -17.16
N LYS A 347 -8.45 -26.14 -16.29
CA LYS A 347 -9.85 -26.51 -16.55
C LYS A 347 -10.79 -25.43 -15.98
N SER A 348 -12.01 -25.31 -16.52
CA SER A 348 -13.06 -24.53 -15.86
C SER A 348 -13.58 -25.24 -14.60
N ILE A 349 -14.11 -24.49 -13.62
CA ILE A 349 -14.68 -25.04 -12.38
C ILE A 349 -15.76 -26.11 -12.67
N MET A 350 -16.60 -25.87 -13.68
CA MET A 350 -17.68 -26.78 -14.08
C MET A 350 -17.20 -28.02 -14.87
N THR A 351 -15.89 -28.13 -15.13
CA THR A 351 -15.25 -29.26 -15.82
C THR A 351 -14.13 -29.91 -14.98
N LEU A 352 -14.07 -29.61 -13.68
CA LEU A 352 -13.20 -30.32 -12.74
C LEU A 352 -13.77 -31.69 -12.41
N GLU A 353 -12.94 -32.71 -12.45
CA GLU A 353 -13.28 -34.10 -12.10
C GLU A 353 -12.79 -34.41 -10.68
N SER A 354 -13.40 -35.39 -9.99
CA SER A 354 -12.90 -35.87 -8.69
C SER A 354 -11.44 -36.34 -8.76
N THR A 355 -10.99 -36.82 -9.92
CA THR A 355 -9.60 -37.20 -10.20
C THR A 355 -8.61 -36.04 -10.03
N ASP A 356 -9.01 -34.81 -10.35
CA ASP A 356 -8.19 -33.61 -10.18
C ASP A 356 -8.01 -33.30 -8.68
N PHE A 357 -9.09 -33.36 -7.89
CA PHE A 357 -9.03 -33.15 -6.43
C PHE A 357 -8.07 -34.14 -5.76
N HIS A 358 -8.15 -35.43 -6.12
CA HIS A 358 -7.26 -36.45 -5.56
C HIS A 358 -5.79 -36.26 -5.97
N ARG A 359 -5.51 -35.83 -7.22
CA ARG A 359 -4.14 -35.58 -7.71
C ARG A 359 -3.48 -34.33 -7.11
N HIS A 360 -4.27 -33.38 -6.61
CA HIS A 360 -3.79 -32.09 -6.09
C HIS A 360 -4.03 -31.91 -4.58
N ASN A 361 -3.94 -33.00 -3.81
CA ASN A 361 -4.03 -33.05 -2.35
C ASN A 361 -5.37 -32.57 -1.73
N LEU A 362 -6.42 -32.43 -2.52
CA LEU A 362 -7.77 -32.04 -2.07
C LEU A 362 -8.68 -33.25 -1.79
N HIS A 363 -8.10 -34.40 -1.44
CA HIS A 363 -8.85 -35.62 -1.13
C HIS A 363 -9.75 -35.46 0.11
N SER A 364 -9.34 -34.66 1.10
CA SER A 364 -10.15 -34.35 2.29
C SER A 364 -11.35 -33.45 1.95
N LEU A 365 -11.19 -32.51 1.01
CA LEU A 365 -12.28 -31.70 0.48
C LEU A 365 -13.27 -32.55 -0.33
N ALA A 366 -12.77 -33.43 -1.20
CA ALA A 366 -13.61 -34.34 -1.98
C ALA A 366 -14.44 -35.27 -1.07
N TYR A 367 -13.83 -35.80 0.00
CA TYR A 367 -14.53 -36.59 1.02
C TYR A 367 -15.58 -35.76 1.77
N HIS A 368 -15.23 -34.58 2.28
CA HIS A 368 -16.15 -33.71 3.02
C HIS A 368 -17.34 -33.24 2.15
N ALA A 369 -17.09 -32.95 0.87
CA ALA A 369 -18.12 -32.51 -0.07
C ALA A 369 -19.15 -33.59 -0.42
N SER A 370 -18.83 -34.88 -0.21
CA SER A 370 -19.57 -36.08 -0.67
C SER A 370 -19.75 -36.23 -2.19
N ASN A 371 -19.89 -35.12 -2.93
CA ASN A 371 -19.88 -35.06 -4.40
C ASN A 371 -19.11 -33.81 -4.86
N THR A 372 -18.07 -34.01 -5.67
CA THR A 372 -17.26 -32.91 -6.22
C THR A 372 -18.06 -32.03 -7.19
N ASP A 373 -18.99 -32.60 -7.94
CA ASP A 373 -19.74 -31.88 -8.98
C ASP A 373 -20.73 -30.89 -8.36
N ASP A 374 -21.31 -31.27 -7.22
CA ASP A 374 -22.19 -30.41 -6.43
C ASP A 374 -21.39 -29.29 -5.74
N LEU A 375 -20.17 -29.58 -5.26
CA LEU A 375 -19.25 -28.54 -4.76
C LEU A 375 -18.89 -27.54 -5.87
N CYS A 376 -18.42 -28.01 -7.03
CA CYS A 376 -18.06 -27.16 -8.17
C CYS A 376 -19.26 -26.29 -8.60
N ARG A 377 -20.47 -26.86 -8.64
CA ARG A 377 -21.69 -26.10 -8.97
C ARG A 377 -22.06 -25.06 -7.90
N ARG A 378 -21.88 -25.34 -6.61
CA ARG A 378 -22.06 -24.35 -5.52
C ARG A 378 -21.07 -23.20 -5.64
N VAL A 379 -19.79 -23.51 -5.91
CA VAL A 379 -18.73 -22.51 -6.09
C VAL A 379 -19.00 -21.64 -7.33
N PHE A 380 -19.33 -22.27 -8.47
CA PHE A 380 -19.68 -21.55 -9.70
C PHE A 380 -20.90 -20.63 -9.51
N GLU A 381 -21.97 -21.11 -8.88
CA GLU A 381 -23.14 -20.27 -8.57
C GLU A 381 -22.81 -19.14 -7.59
N SER A 382 -21.94 -19.37 -6.61
CA SER A 382 -21.48 -18.34 -5.66
C SER A 382 -20.72 -17.22 -6.38
N LEU A 383 -19.83 -17.57 -7.31
CA LEU A 383 -19.11 -16.61 -8.15
C LEU A 383 -20.06 -15.88 -9.11
N ARG A 384 -20.93 -16.60 -9.82
CA ARG A 384 -21.89 -16.03 -10.79
C ARG A 384 -22.84 -15.01 -10.15
N ARG A 385 -23.20 -15.19 -8.87
CA ARG A 385 -24.07 -14.27 -8.11
C ARG A 385 -23.37 -13.01 -7.60
N LYS A 386 -22.03 -12.93 -7.68
CA LYS A 386 -21.28 -11.69 -7.40
C LYS A 386 -21.29 -10.74 -8.59
N ILE A 387 -21.46 -11.26 -9.82
CA ILE A 387 -21.65 -10.45 -11.01
C ILE A 387 -23.02 -9.77 -10.91
N ARG A 388 -23.01 -8.44 -10.99
CA ARG A 388 -24.21 -7.59 -11.02
C ARG A 388 -24.30 -6.87 -12.36
N TYR A 389 -25.51 -6.74 -12.87
CA TYR A 389 -25.81 -5.98 -14.07
C TYR A 389 -26.32 -4.59 -13.71
N GLN A 390 -26.54 -3.74 -14.71
CA GLN A 390 -26.97 -2.37 -14.47
C GLN A 390 -28.32 -2.31 -13.73
N GLU A 391 -29.21 -3.26 -14.02
CA GLU A 391 -30.52 -3.43 -13.36
C GLU A 391 -30.46 -3.95 -11.90
N ASP A 392 -29.28 -4.35 -11.41
CA ASP A 392 -29.06 -4.79 -10.02
C ASP A 392 -28.58 -3.65 -9.08
N LEU A 393 -28.20 -2.50 -9.65
CA LEU A 393 -27.57 -1.39 -8.93
C LEU A 393 -28.59 -0.34 -8.45
N MET A 394 -28.15 0.61 -7.60
CA MET A 394 -28.99 1.74 -7.18
C MET A 394 -29.40 2.63 -8.37
N GLU A 395 -30.60 3.21 -8.28
CA GLU A 395 -31.16 4.18 -9.23
C GLU A 395 -31.67 5.39 -8.45
N ARG A 396 -31.28 6.61 -8.86
CA ARG A 396 -31.78 7.90 -8.33
C ARG A 396 -31.50 8.17 -6.85
N GLU A 397 -30.53 7.46 -6.27
CA GLU A 397 -29.99 7.74 -4.93
C GLU A 397 -28.84 8.76 -5.04
N LYS A 398 -28.39 9.34 -3.92
CA LYS A 398 -27.22 10.22 -3.86
C LYS A 398 -25.93 9.45 -3.59
N VAL A 399 -24.91 9.69 -4.41
CA VAL A 399 -23.66 8.92 -4.36
C VAL A 399 -22.44 9.85 -4.36
N VAL A 400 -21.60 9.72 -3.32
CA VAL A 400 -20.26 10.34 -3.29
C VAL A 400 -19.19 9.27 -3.54
N VAL A 401 -18.34 9.49 -4.54
CA VAL A 401 -17.17 8.65 -4.83
C VAL A 401 -15.93 9.39 -4.33
N PHE A 402 -15.28 8.88 -3.29
CA PHE A 402 -14.01 9.41 -2.79
C PHE A 402 -12.85 8.82 -3.59
N SER A 403 -12.15 9.68 -4.33
CA SER A 403 -11.02 9.34 -5.18
C SER A 403 -9.71 9.88 -4.56
N PRO A 404 -8.87 9.04 -3.95
CA PRO A 404 -7.60 9.49 -3.35
C PRO A 404 -6.68 10.20 -4.35
N HIS A 405 -6.56 9.66 -5.56
CA HIS A 405 -5.86 10.25 -6.70
C HIS A 405 -6.79 10.21 -7.94
N PRO A 406 -6.82 11.20 -8.85
CA PRO A 406 -7.81 11.30 -9.95
C PRO A 406 -7.78 10.22 -11.05
N ASP A 407 -7.04 9.14 -10.82
CA ASP A 407 -6.97 7.93 -11.61
C ASP A 407 -7.70 6.75 -10.93
N ASP A 408 -7.93 6.80 -9.61
CA ASP A 408 -8.67 5.78 -8.85
C ASP A 408 -10.15 5.70 -9.27
N ASP A 409 -10.80 6.84 -9.56
CA ASP A 409 -12.19 6.92 -10.04
C ASP A 409 -12.35 6.48 -11.50
N VAL A 410 -11.28 6.50 -12.29
CA VAL A 410 -11.28 6.11 -13.71
C VAL A 410 -10.89 4.65 -13.89
N ILE A 411 -9.78 4.21 -13.27
CA ILE A 411 -9.20 2.87 -13.44
C ILE A 411 -10.00 1.83 -12.64
N SER A 412 -10.21 2.07 -11.34
CA SER A 412 -10.84 1.08 -10.44
C SER A 412 -12.36 1.25 -10.35
N MET A 413 -12.85 2.48 -10.23
CA MET A 413 -14.30 2.73 -10.08
C MET A 413 -15.02 2.97 -11.42
N GLY A 414 -14.33 3.33 -12.50
CA GLY A 414 -14.94 3.91 -13.71
C GLY A 414 -16.02 3.05 -14.38
N GLY A 415 -15.82 1.73 -14.41
CA GLY A 415 -16.80 0.78 -14.94
C GLY A 415 -18.08 0.66 -14.12
N MET A 416 -18.03 0.97 -12.81
CA MET A 416 -19.19 1.09 -11.93
C MET A 416 -19.81 2.49 -12.04
N LEU A 417 -18.98 3.54 -12.04
CA LEU A 417 -19.39 4.94 -12.16
C LEU A 417 -20.25 5.16 -13.42
N ASP A 418 -19.86 4.61 -14.57
CA ASP A 418 -20.64 4.56 -15.81
C ASP A 418 -22.09 4.08 -15.60
N LYS A 419 -22.30 3.06 -14.75
CA LYS A 419 -23.62 2.49 -14.48
C LYS A 419 -24.41 3.32 -13.49
N LEU A 420 -23.76 3.88 -12.48
CA LEU A 420 -24.40 4.76 -11.52
C LEU A 420 -24.91 6.04 -12.20
N VAL A 421 -24.14 6.63 -13.12
CA VAL A 421 -24.59 7.77 -13.94
C VAL A 421 -25.77 7.37 -14.83
N LYS A 422 -25.67 6.23 -15.54
CA LYS A 422 -26.75 5.75 -16.44
C LYS A 422 -28.04 5.33 -15.72
N ASN A 423 -27.95 5.04 -14.43
CA ASN A 423 -29.09 4.81 -13.53
C ASN A 423 -29.68 6.11 -12.95
N GLY A 424 -29.16 7.27 -13.33
CA GLY A 424 -29.68 8.58 -12.94
C GLY A 424 -29.52 8.91 -11.46
N ASN A 425 -28.45 8.39 -10.84
CA ASN A 425 -28.06 8.76 -9.46
C ASN A 425 -27.48 10.18 -9.44
N ASP A 426 -27.62 10.87 -8.30
CA ASP A 426 -27.03 12.19 -8.05
C ASP A 426 -25.57 12.02 -7.63
N MET A 427 -24.66 12.20 -8.59
CA MET A 427 -23.24 11.85 -8.45
C MET A 427 -22.38 13.04 -7.99
N THR A 428 -21.43 12.77 -7.10
CA THR A 428 -20.30 13.66 -6.82
C THR A 428 -19.01 12.85 -6.72
N VAL A 429 -17.97 13.29 -7.41
CA VAL A 429 -16.63 12.68 -7.35
C VAL A 429 -15.71 13.62 -6.57
N ALA A 430 -15.15 13.11 -5.48
CA ALA A 430 -14.44 13.86 -4.46
C ALA A 430 -12.95 13.50 -4.49
N TYR A 431 -12.17 14.32 -5.19
CA TYR A 431 -10.74 14.19 -5.36
C TYR A 431 -10.02 14.68 -4.09
N MET A 432 -9.32 13.77 -3.42
CA MET A 432 -8.77 14.04 -2.08
C MET A 432 -7.40 14.72 -2.14
N THR A 433 -6.64 14.51 -3.21
CA THR A 433 -5.38 15.20 -3.51
C THR A 433 -5.55 16.31 -4.54
N ASN A 434 -4.64 17.28 -4.54
CA ASN A 434 -4.49 18.22 -5.65
C ASN A 434 -3.66 17.62 -6.81
N GLY A 435 -2.96 16.50 -6.56
CA GLY A 435 -2.15 15.77 -7.53
C GLY A 435 -0.98 16.54 -8.14
N SER A 436 -0.60 17.71 -7.60
CA SER A 436 0.42 18.57 -8.22
C SER A 436 1.81 17.92 -8.29
N VAL A 437 2.08 16.93 -7.43
CA VAL A 437 3.32 16.13 -7.43
C VAL A 437 3.45 15.23 -8.66
N ALA A 438 2.33 14.79 -9.25
CA ALA A 438 2.30 13.83 -10.36
C ALA A 438 2.34 14.48 -11.75
N VAL A 439 2.24 15.81 -11.85
CA VAL A 439 2.28 16.53 -13.13
C VAL A 439 3.72 16.92 -13.48
N PHE A 440 4.18 16.51 -14.66
CA PHE A 440 5.56 16.75 -15.10
C PHE A 440 5.82 18.22 -15.43
N ASP A 441 7.08 18.64 -15.26
CA ASP A 441 7.54 19.99 -15.62
C ASP A 441 7.39 20.29 -17.13
N ALA A 442 7.38 19.24 -17.96
CA ALA A 442 7.10 19.34 -19.40
C ALA A 442 5.68 19.86 -19.67
N ASP A 443 4.68 19.43 -18.89
CA ASP A 443 3.30 19.86 -19.06
C ASP A 443 3.09 21.30 -18.60
N VAL A 444 3.72 21.71 -17.50
CA VAL A 444 3.74 23.14 -17.11
C VAL A 444 4.28 24.01 -18.25
N ARG A 445 5.39 23.61 -18.88
CA ARG A 445 5.95 24.32 -20.06
C ARG A 445 5.03 24.28 -21.29
N ARG A 446 4.28 23.19 -21.49
CA ARG A 446 3.24 23.06 -22.54
C ARG A 446 2.08 24.02 -22.31
N TYR A 447 1.58 24.15 -21.08
CA TYR A 447 0.49 25.06 -20.72
C TYR A 447 0.94 26.54 -20.71
N ILE A 448 2.18 26.86 -20.31
CA ILE A 448 2.74 28.22 -20.46
C ILE A 448 2.71 28.63 -21.94
N ARG A 449 3.26 27.81 -22.84
CA ARG A 449 3.26 28.10 -24.27
C ARG A 449 1.86 28.21 -24.86
N PHE A 450 0.90 27.43 -24.38
CA PHE A 450 -0.51 27.57 -24.77
C PHE A 450 -1.10 28.91 -24.35
N MET A 451 -0.81 29.40 -23.13
CA MET A 451 -1.29 30.71 -22.68
C MET A 451 -0.65 31.86 -23.48
N GLU A 452 0.63 31.76 -23.83
CA GLU A 452 1.32 32.73 -24.70
C GLU A 452 0.70 32.77 -26.11
N MET A 453 0.44 31.60 -26.71
CA MET A 453 -0.25 31.51 -28.01
C MET A 453 -1.73 31.93 -27.96
N ALA A 454 -2.36 31.91 -26.78
CA ALA A 454 -3.71 32.43 -26.58
C ALA A 454 -3.73 33.95 -26.45
N ASP A 455 -2.71 34.55 -25.82
CA ASP A 455 -2.52 36.01 -25.76
C ASP A 455 -2.40 36.60 -27.18
N GLU A 456 -1.54 36.01 -28.02
CA GLU A 456 -1.42 36.32 -29.46
C GLU A 456 -2.75 36.17 -30.24
N LEU A 457 -3.61 35.24 -29.85
CA LEU A 457 -4.88 34.93 -30.54
C LEU A 457 -6.03 35.86 -30.14
N PHE A 458 -6.04 36.36 -28.90
CA PHE A 458 -7.15 37.13 -28.34
C PHE A 458 -6.89 38.63 -28.22
N GLU A 459 -5.70 39.11 -28.60
CA GLU A 459 -5.30 40.54 -28.56
C GLU A 459 -5.57 41.18 -27.18
N LEU A 460 -5.21 40.46 -26.10
CA LEU A 460 -5.43 40.91 -24.74
C LEU A 460 -4.66 42.21 -24.47
N SER A 461 -5.31 43.16 -23.80
CA SER A 461 -4.76 44.52 -23.65
C SER A 461 -5.18 45.20 -22.35
N GLY A 462 -4.34 46.15 -21.89
CA GLY A 462 -4.46 46.82 -20.61
C GLY A 462 -3.87 46.03 -19.43
N ASP A 463 -4.04 46.57 -18.22
CA ASP A 463 -3.38 46.16 -16.97
C ASP A 463 -3.44 44.64 -16.68
N ALA A 464 -4.53 43.97 -17.11
CA ALA A 464 -4.71 42.54 -16.92
C ALA A 464 -3.81 41.68 -17.84
N ALA A 465 -3.54 42.15 -19.06
CA ALA A 465 -2.64 41.49 -20.00
C ALA A 465 -1.17 41.72 -19.60
N GLU A 466 -0.80 42.96 -19.25
CA GLU A 466 0.53 43.26 -18.70
C GLU A 466 0.83 42.43 -17.45
N LYS A 467 -0.16 42.24 -16.57
CA LYS A 467 -0.01 41.36 -15.42
C LYS A 467 0.19 39.89 -15.84
N LEU A 468 -0.61 39.37 -16.77
CA LEU A 468 -0.49 38.00 -17.24
C LEU A 468 0.88 37.73 -17.87
N GLU A 469 1.41 38.66 -18.67
CA GLU A 469 2.74 38.53 -19.28
C GLU A 469 3.85 38.44 -18.21
N ASN A 470 3.76 39.27 -17.15
CA ASN A 470 4.70 39.22 -16.03
C ASN A 470 4.54 37.94 -15.19
N ASP A 471 3.31 37.54 -14.84
CA ASP A 471 3.04 36.29 -14.10
C ASP A 471 3.57 35.06 -14.89
N LEU A 472 3.46 35.04 -16.22
CA LEU A 472 4.02 34.00 -17.11
C LEU A 472 5.55 34.06 -17.22
N ARG A 473 6.14 35.26 -17.25
CA ARG A 473 7.60 35.47 -17.29
C ARG A 473 8.28 35.00 -16.01
N ASP A 474 7.73 35.34 -14.85
CA ASP A 474 8.20 34.88 -13.55
C ASP A 474 8.05 33.35 -13.41
N LEU A 475 6.95 32.79 -13.90
CA LEU A 475 6.72 31.35 -13.93
C LEU A 475 7.74 30.63 -14.83
N ARG A 476 8.05 31.17 -16.02
CA ARG A 476 9.15 30.67 -16.87
C ARG A 476 10.48 30.69 -16.12
N GLN A 477 10.85 31.83 -15.53
CA GLN A 477 12.13 31.97 -14.83
C GLN A 477 12.26 30.98 -13.65
N ALA A 478 11.18 30.75 -12.91
CA ALA A 478 11.13 29.72 -11.86
C ALA A 478 11.33 28.30 -12.43
N MET A 479 10.72 27.98 -13.58
CA MET A 479 10.84 26.69 -14.28
C MET A 479 12.19 26.45 -14.98
N GLU A 480 12.99 27.51 -15.16
CA GLU A 480 14.36 27.47 -15.71
C GLU A 480 15.43 27.43 -14.60
N ALA A 481 15.17 28.09 -13.46
CA ALA A 481 16.06 28.07 -12.29
C ALA A 481 15.90 26.81 -11.41
N LYS A 482 14.82 26.03 -11.57
CA LYS A 482 14.55 24.81 -10.81
C LYS A 482 15.60 23.73 -11.07
N LYS A 483 16.10 23.09 -9.99
CA LYS A 483 16.96 21.90 -10.08
C LYS A 483 16.11 20.61 -10.08
N PRO A 484 16.57 19.53 -10.73
CA PRO A 484 15.99 18.18 -10.58
C PRO A 484 15.81 17.80 -9.11
N GLY A 485 14.74 17.07 -8.79
CA GLY A 485 14.42 16.60 -7.42
C GLY A 485 13.97 17.68 -6.42
N THR A 486 14.02 18.98 -6.75
CA THR A 486 13.59 20.05 -5.83
C THR A 486 12.09 20.35 -5.89
N VAL A 487 11.52 20.73 -4.74
CA VAL A 487 10.11 21.12 -4.60
C VAL A 487 9.77 22.35 -5.46
N ASP A 488 8.65 22.24 -6.17
CA ASP A 488 8.09 23.31 -7.01
C ASP A 488 7.72 24.57 -6.22
N SER A 489 7.81 25.75 -6.84
CA SER A 489 7.31 27.00 -6.25
C SER A 489 5.79 26.95 -6.09
N GLN A 490 5.22 27.74 -5.17
CA GLN A 490 3.76 27.76 -4.93
C GLN A 490 2.95 28.09 -6.21
N VAL A 491 3.50 28.87 -7.13
CA VAL A 491 2.86 29.17 -8.42
C VAL A 491 2.86 27.93 -9.33
N VAL A 492 4.01 27.25 -9.46
CA VAL A 492 4.13 26.01 -10.23
C VAL A 492 3.22 24.92 -9.67
N GLN A 493 3.21 24.72 -8.34
CA GLN A 493 2.31 23.75 -7.68
C GLN A 493 0.83 24.01 -7.99
N ARG A 494 0.40 25.28 -8.01
CA ARG A 494 -0.98 25.66 -8.36
C ARG A 494 -1.29 25.42 -9.84
N VAL A 495 -0.38 25.73 -10.76
CA VAL A 495 -0.55 25.43 -12.19
C VAL A 495 -0.64 23.91 -12.41
N LYS A 496 0.22 23.12 -11.76
CA LYS A 496 0.16 21.64 -11.79
C LYS A 496 -1.16 21.10 -11.24
N ALA A 497 -1.64 21.63 -10.12
CA ALA A 497 -2.96 21.27 -9.58
C ALA A 497 -4.09 21.58 -10.58
N TYR A 498 -4.08 22.76 -11.23
CA TYR A 498 -5.10 23.14 -12.21
C TYR A 498 -5.07 22.27 -13.48
N ILE A 499 -3.88 21.82 -13.92
CA ILE A 499 -3.75 20.82 -14.99
C ILE A 499 -4.43 19.52 -14.55
N ARG A 500 -4.11 19.01 -13.35
CA ARG A 500 -4.69 17.76 -12.83
C ARG A 500 -6.19 17.84 -12.57
N TYR A 501 -6.73 19.00 -12.20
CA TYR A 501 -8.17 19.23 -12.10
C TYR A 501 -8.87 19.17 -13.46
N ALA A 502 -8.26 19.74 -14.50
CA ALA A 502 -8.81 19.67 -15.86
C ALA A 502 -8.81 18.23 -16.40
N GLU A 503 -7.74 17.46 -16.13
CA GLU A 503 -7.69 16.01 -16.43
C GLU A 503 -8.79 15.23 -15.69
N ALA A 504 -8.99 15.50 -14.40
CA ALA A 504 -10.02 14.85 -13.59
C ALA A 504 -11.45 15.12 -14.12
N ILE A 505 -11.76 16.38 -14.44
CA ILE A 505 -13.05 16.77 -15.04
C ILE A 505 -13.24 16.06 -16.39
N ALA A 506 -12.24 16.10 -17.28
CA ALA A 506 -12.29 15.44 -18.58
C ALA A 506 -12.45 13.90 -18.45
N GLY A 507 -11.95 13.28 -17.38
CA GLY A 507 -12.14 11.87 -17.07
C GLY A 507 -13.61 11.51 -16.80
N ILE A 508 -14.33 12.34 -16.04
CA ILE A 508 -15.75 12.10 -15.72
C ILE A 508 -16.72 12.60 -16.79
N GLU A 509 -16.31 13.56 -17.64
CA GLU A 509 -17.07 14.00 -18.83
C GLU A 509 -17.36 12.84 -19.80
N VAL A 510 -16.42 11.89 -19.94
CA VAL A 510 -16.60 10.67 -20.77
C VAL A 510 -17.79 9.82 -20.28
N MET A 511 -18.15 9.92 -19.00
CA MET A 511 -19.27 9.18 -18.39
C MET A 511 -20.58 10.00 -18.41
N GLY A 512 -20.55 11.26 -18.82
CA GLY A 512 -21.70 12.17 -18.85
C GLY A 512 -21.90 13.00 -17.58
N LEU A 513 -20.85 13.19 -16.77
CA LEU A 513 -20.83 14.15 -15.66
C LEU A 513 -20.16 15.47 -16.08
N GLY A 514 -20.36 16.53 -15.30
CA GLY A 514 -19.73 17.84 -15.53
C GLY A 514 -18.85 18.31 -14.37
N GLN A 515 -18.25 19.49 -14.52
CA GLN A 515 -17.46 20.15 -13.47
C GLN A 515 -18.26 20.34 -12.17
N GLU A 516 -19.58 20.51 -12.25
CA GLU A 516 -20.49 20.60 -11.11
C GLU A 516 -20.56 19.31 -10.26
N ASN A 517 -20.12 18.16 -10.78
CA ASN A 517 -20.01 16.90 -10.05
C ASN A 517 -18.62 16.71 -9.40
N ALA A 518 -17.59 17.43 -9.84
CA ALA A 518 -16.22 17.33 -9.31
C ALA A 518 -16.04 18.17 -8.04
N ARG A 519 -15.42 17.61 -7.00
CA ARG A 519 -15.03 18.33 -5.77
C ARG A 519 -13.58 18.05 -5.46
N PHE A 520 -12.74 19.07 -5.51
CA PHE A 520 -11.33 19.01 -5.13
C PHE A 520 -11.22 19.41 -3.66
N LEU A 521 -10.89 18.44 -2.80
CA LEU A 521 -10.79 18.63 -1.34
C LEU A 521 -9.39 19.12 -0.93
N ASP A 522 -8.37 18.82 -1.74
CA ASP A 522 -6.97 19.17 -1.52
C ASP A 522 -6.50 18.97 -0.07
N LEU A 523 -6.70 17.77 0.50
CA LEU A 523 -6.59 17.56 1.94
C LEU A 523 -5.19 17.97 2.48
N PRO A 524 -5.10 18.73 3.59
CA PRO A 524 -3.85 19.21 4.18
C PRO A 524 -2.71 18.20 4.25
N PHE A 525 -2.99 16.92 4.53
CA PHE A 525 -1.96 15.89 4.65
C PHE A 525 -1.21 15.60 3.33
N TYR A 526 -1.79 15.94 2.17
CA TYR A 526 -1.11 15.94 0.86
C TYR A 526 -0.28 17.21 0.60
N LYS A 527 -0.54 18.32 1.31
CA LYS A 527 0.07 19.65 1.07
C LYS A 527 1.45 19.82 1.72
N THR A 528 2.16 18.74 1.99
CA THR A 528 3.51 18.78 2.54
C THR A 528 4.52 19.17 1.46
N GLY A 529 5.16 20.34 1.61
CA GLY A 529 6.37 20.74 0.86
C GLY A 529 7.62 19.94 1.27
N LYS A 530 7.44 18.64 1.54
CA LYS A 530 8.38 17.66 2.10
C LYS A 530 7.97 16.29 1.53
N VAL A 531 8.92 15.36 1.40
CA VAL A 531 8.63 13.96 0.99
C VAL A 531 7.72 13.27 2.01
N ARG A 532 7.90 13.59 3.30
CA ARG A 532 7.01 13.16 4.39
C ARG A 532 5.66 13.89 4.33
N LYS A 533 4.62 13.15 3.95
CA LYS A 533 3.21 13.47 4.20
C LYS A 533 2.96 13.54 5.72
N ASP A 534 2.14 14.49 6.15
CA ASP A 534 1.76 14.61 7.56
C ASP A 534 0.69 13.55 7.92
N PRO A 535 0.52 13.20 9.21
CA PRO A 535 -0.60 12.35 9.63
C PRO A 535 -1.94 13.08 9.40
N ILE A 536 -3.02 12.32 9.20
CA ILE A 536 -4.38 12.88 9.12
C ILE A 536 -4.66 13.75 10.36
N GLY A 537 -4.93 15.03 10.12
CA GLY A 537 -5.28 15.99 11.16
C GLY A 537 -6.80 16.25 11.24
N PRO A 538 -7.26 16.98 12.27
CA PRO A 538 -8.66 17.35 12.41
C PRO A 538 -9.20 18.18 11.23
N GLU A 539 -8.33 18.89 10.50
CA GLU A 539 -8.71 19.70 9.34
C GLU A 539 -9.04 18.82 8.12
N ASP A 540 -8.30 17.74 7.88
CA ASP A 540 -8.62 16.77 6.81
C ASP A 540 -9.99 16.12 7.06
N VAL A 541 -10.25 15.77 8.32
CA VAL A 541 -11.54 15.22 8.78
C VAL A 541 -12.66 16.25 8.60
N ARG A 542 -12.44 17.51 9.00
CA ARG A 542 -13.41 18.60 8.85
C ARG A 542 -13.83 18.79 7.39
N ILE A 543 -12.88 18.79 6.45
CA ILE A 543 -13.15 18.97 5.01
C ILE A 543 -14.01 17.82 4.46
N VAL A 544 -13.68 16.57 4.80
CA VAL A 544 -14.48 15.41 4.38
C VAL A 544 -15.88 15.42 5.02
N ARG A 545 -15.98 15.81 6.29
CA ARG A 545 -17.25 15.95 7.03
C ARG A 545 -18.17 17.00 6.39
N GLU A 546 -17.61 18.15 5.99
CA GLU A 546 -18.35 19.23 5.34
C GLU A 546 -18.88 18.84 3.95
N LEU A 547 -18.15 18.03 3.18
CA LEU A 547 -18.67 17.43 1.94
C LEU A 547 -19.88 16.52 2.23
N LEU A 548 -19.78 15.65 3.24
CA LEU A 548 -20.89 14.76 3.63
C LEU A 548 -22.11 15.57 4.08
N GLU A 549 -21.92 16.65 4.84
CA GLU A 549 -22.98 17.58 5.28
C GLU A 549 -23.67 18.31 4.12
N GLN A 550 -22.91 18.73 3.11
CA GLN A 550 -23.43 19.41 1.91
C GLN A 550 -24.22 18.46 1.00
N ASN A 551 -23.63 17.31 0.65
CA ASN A 551 -24.24 16.36 -0.28
C ASN A 551 -25.39 15.58 0.35
N ARG A 552 -25.26 15.19 1.64
CA ARG A 552 -26.12 14.23 2.35
C ARG A 552 -26.34 12.94 1.55
N PRO A 553 -25.28 12.14 1.28
CA PRO A 553 -25.36 10.96 0.45
C PRO A 553 -26.10 9.79 1.12
N ASP A 554 -26.73 8.95 0.29
CA ASP A 554 -27.33 7.66 0.66
C ASP A 554 -26.29 6.53 0.51
N HIS A 555 -25.31 6.73 -0.39
CA HIS A 555 -24.19 5.82 -0.63
C HIS A 555 -22.87 6.58 -0.76
N ILE A 556 -21.79 5.96 -0.26
CA ILE A 556 -20.43 6.40 -0.58
C ILE A 556 -19.59 5.25 -1.10
N PHE A 557 -18.65 5.57 -1.99
CA PHE A 557 -17.64 4.65 -2.50
C PHE A 557 -16.26 5.16 -2.09
N VAL A 558 -15.40 4.27 -1.60
CA VAL A 558 -14.04 4.60 -1.14
C VAL A 558 -13.05 3.57 -1.66
N ALA A 559 -11.84 4.01 -2.02
CA ALA A 559 -10.75 3.11 -2.38
C ALA A 559 -10.45 2.12 -1.24
N GLY A 560 -10.49 0.83 -1.55
CA GLY A 560 -10.34 -0.28 -0.61
C GLY A 560 -8.97 -0.94 -0.63
N ASP A 561 -8.03 -0.48 -1.47
CA ASP A 561 -6.65 -0.99 -1.47
C ASP A 561 -5.84 -0.37 -0.33
N LEU A 562 -6.10 -0.82 0.89
CA LEU A 562 -5.37 -0.38 2.08
C LEU A 562 -3.90 -0.86 2.11
N SER A 563 -3.41 -1.48 1.03
CA SER A 563 -2.00 -1.90 0.81
C SER A 563 -1.31 -1.09 -0.31
N ASP A 564 -1.86 0.07 -0.68
CA ASP A 564 -1.30 0.94 -1.72
C ASP A 564 0.19 1.29 -1.44
N PRO A 565 1.06 1.36 -2.47
CA PRO A 565 2.49 1.58 -2.28
C PRO A 565 2.87 2.89 -1.56
N HIS A 566 1.99 3.89 -1.60
CA HIS A 566 2.24 5.23 -1.07
C HIS A 566 1.56 5.50 0.29
N GLY A 567 0.84 4.50 0.83
CA GLY A 567 0.03 4.55 2.05
C GLY A 567 -1.17 5.50 2.01
N THR A 568 -1.45 6.16 0.88
CA THR A 568 -2.42 7.26 0.80
C THR A 568 -3.86 6.79 0.77
N HIS A 569 -4.18 5.64 0.19
CA HIS A 569 -5.54 5.07 0.25
C HIS A 569 -5.92 4.77 1.70
N ARG A 570 -4.99 4.22 2.48
CA ARG A 570 -5.19 3.96 3.92
C ARG A 570 -5.43 5.23 4.73
N MET A 571 -4.67 6.30 4.47
CA MET A 571 -4.83 7.58 5.16
C MET A 571 -6.13 8.30 4.77
N CYS A 572 -6.48 8.30 3.48
CA CYS A 572 -7.77 8.78 2.99
C CYS A 572 -8.95 8.01 3.61
N TYR A 573 -8.87 6.68 3.67
CA TYR A 573 -9.89 5.83 4.30
C TYR A 573 -10.05 6.15 5.79
N PHE A 574 -8.96 6.40 6.52
CA PHE A 574 -8.98 6.79 7.94
C PHE A 574 -9.64 8.17 8.15
N ALA A 575 -9.32 9.16 7.31
CA ALA A 575 -9.99 10.48 7.35
C ALA A 575 -11.50 10.37 7.08
N ILE A 576 -11.89 9.54 6.11
CA ILE A 576 -13.30 9.24 5.80
C ILE A 576 -13.99 8.51 6.95
N GLN A 577 -13.34 7.53 7.59
CA GLN A 577 -13.90 6.84 8.76
C GLN A 577 -14.16 7.79 9.94
N GLN A 578 -13.24 8.71 10.24
CA GLN A 578 -13.45 9.71 11.31
C GLN A 578 -14.57 10.69 10.94
N ALA A 579 -14.54 11.23 9.72
CA ALA A 579 -15.58 12.14 9.25
C ALA A 579 -16.98 11.50 9.23
N LEU A 580 -17.06 10.18 8.95
CA LEU A 580 -18.29 9.41 9.04
C LEU A 580 -18.72 9.10 10.48
N ALA A 581 -17.78 8.93 11.42
CA ALA A 581 -18.14 8.79 12.82
C ALA A 581 -18.85 10.07 13.30
N GLU A 582 -18.22 11.23 13.08
CA GLU A 582 -18.76 12.56 13.42
C GLU A 582 -20.07 12.86 12.67
N TYR A 583 -20.12 12.66 11.35
CA TYR A 583 -21.31 12.92 10.54
C TYR A 583 -22.53 12.07 10.97
N ASN A 584 -22.31 10.86 11.48
CA ASN A 584 -23.37 9.96 11.94
C ASN A 584 -23.70 10.08 13.44
N GLU A 585 -23.08 10.99 14.19
CA GLU A 585 -23.49 11.27 15.56
C GLU A 585 -24.93 11.79 15.59
N GLY A 586 -25.73 11.29 16.54
CA GLY A 586 -27.15 11.61 16.67
C GLY A 586 -28.08 11.06 15.56
N ARG A 587 -27.56 10.43 14.50
CA ARG A 587 -28.36 9.93 13.36
C ARG A 587 -28.89 8.51 13.56
N ASP A 588 -30.14 8.29 13.16
CA ASP A 588 -30.74 6.97 13.12
C ASP A 588 -30.10 6.08 12.04
N GLY A 589 -30.16 4.76 12.21
CA GLY A 589 -29.49 3.80 11.32
C GLY A 589 -29.92 3.85 9.85
N ASN A 590 -31.10 4.42 9.56
CA ASN A 590 -31.61 4.62 8.20
C ASN A 590 -31.16 5.94 7.56
N GLU A 591 -30.50 6.84 8.30
CA GLU A 591 -30.03 8.16 7.83
C GLU A 591 -28.50 8.17 7.56
N ARG A 592 -27.87 7.00 7.58
CA ARG A 592 -26.43 6.80 7.44
C ARG A 592 -26.12 6.27 6.03
N PRO A 593 -25.13 6.83 5.31
CA PRO A 593 -24.77 6.32 4.00
C PRO A 593 -24.28 4.87 4.08
N THR A 594 -24.63 4.05 3.10
CA THR A 594 -23.98 2.74 2.95
C THR A 594 -22.58 2.94 2.37
N VAL A 595 -21.57 2.39 3.06
CA VAL A 595 -20.17 2.47 2.65
C VAL A 595 -19.83 1.28 1.76
N TRP A 596 -19.36 1.57 0.55
CA TRP A 596 -18.85 0.59 -0.41
C TRP A 596 -17.34 0.76 -0.59
N LEU A 597 -16.62 -0.36 -0.72
CA LEU A 597 -15.21 -0.37 -1.09
C LEU A 597 -15.05 -0.78 -2.55
N TYR A 598 -14.18 -0.07 -3.29
CA TYR A 598 -13.78 -0.43 -4.65
C TYR A 598 -12.26 -0.68 -4.75
N ARG A 599 -11.83 -1.47 -5.74
CA ARG A 599 -10.43 -1.77 -6.05
C ARG A 599 -10.30 -2.08 -7.53
#